data_AF-A0AAU6A4B9-F1
#
_entry.id   AF-A0AAU6A4B9-F1
#
_cell.length_a   1.000
_cell.length_b   1.000
_cell.length_c   1.000
_cell.angle_alpha   90.00
_cell.angle_beta   90.00
_cell.angle_gamma   90.00
#
_symmetry.space_group_name_H-M   'P 1'
#
loop_
_entity.id
_entity.type
_entity.pdbx_description
1 polymer ?
#
loop_
_entity_poly.entity_id
_entity_poly.type
_entity_poly.pdbx_seq_one_letter_code
_entity_poly.pdbx_strand_id
1 'polypeptide(L)'
;MTMTRRAIIKGMAAAPFVGAVGSLLSPTAAHAATIDAGQFALTSRSSNSYGEFTDLAAGLATKLTKVDATTVIADTNRSATHLTSAPSTVEAFSTGFAWDSDDQAVDYWIPQGVTTSADAYGNGLYPEGGSNKVVLASWYFETDPDNDGVDEYALDKGLRLTIVDNNTPSAPTYRHVLLVEPVTTSTGEYSFNPIRKHAGGIMWYGNLLYVVDTYKGLRVFDLNTLFTVATTEKDVCGLHTDGSYYGYGYQYVLPQSHAYDNAGTYLRYTAIGLDRASTPDSLVVSEYSYSGTVDYTDGTFNGTGPGTTTPKVVRWNLDYTDRQLASLTATEAVTVSQQKIQGVVSRNSKHYLAVSAGPSTKGTLRTFASGDSTASTVCDLAIGCEDLSYHSSGASGWAYSESVIWNASEYVGKRYVYAVHADGS
;
A
#
# COMPACT_ATOMS: atom_id res chain seq x y z
N MET A 1 2.83 -44.89 -72.45
CA MET A 1 3.31 -43.99 -73.51
C MET A 1 3.97 -42.80 -72.82
N THR A 2 5.29 -42.73 -72.64
CA THR A 2 6.31 -42.14 -73.57
C THR A 2 5.86 -40.77 -74.13
N MET A 3 6.59 -39.64 -74.05
CA MET A 3 8.01 -39.27 -73.88
C MET A 3 8.12 -37.88 -73.20
N THR A 4 9.03 -37.54 -72.28
CA THR A 4 10.48 -37.19 -72.34
C THR A 4 10.92 -35.89 -73.07
N ARG A 5 11.88 -35.21 -72.40
CA ARG A 5 12.92 -34.20 -72.82
C ARG A 5 12.64 -32.75 -72.35
N ARG A 6 13.59 -31.99 -71.79
CA ARG A 6 15.06 -32.05 -71.82
C ARG A 6 15.67 -31.19 -70.68
N ALA A 7 16.80 -31.65 -70.15
CA ALA A 7 17.67 -30.96 -69.19
C ALA A 7 18.60 -29.94 -69.87
N ILE A 8 19.05 -28.91 -69.12
CA ILE A 8 20.40 -28.34 -69.23
C ILE A 8 20.92 -28.02 -67.82
N ILE A 9 22.01 -28.70 -67.45
CA ILE A 9 22.89 -28.42 -66.32
C ILE A 9 24.06 -27.56 -66.84
N LYS A 10 24.40 -26.50 -66.11
CA LYS A 10 25.74 -25.88 -66.01
C LYS A 10 25.92 -25.62 -64.51
N GLY A 11 26.96 -26.06 -63.81
CA GLY A 11 28.38 -26.07 -64.14
C GLY A 11 29.06 -25.24 -63.04
N MET A 12 29.89 -25.91 -62.24
CA MET A 12 30.35 -25.54 -60.91
C MET A 12 31.24 -24.28 -60.83
N ALA A 13 31.20 -23.60 -59.69
CA ALA A 13 32.38 -23.03 -59.04
C ALA A 13 32.17 -23.10 -57.51
N ALA A 14 32.93 -23.98 -56.85
CA ALA A 14 33.01 -24.05 -55.40
C ALA A 14 33.91 -22.92 -54.90
N ALA A 15 33.35 -22.03 -54.07
CA ALA A 15 34.13 -21.10 -53.25
C ALA A 15 34.26 -21.71 -51.84
N PRO A 16 35.43 -21.59 -51.18
CA PRO A 16 35.59 -22.08 -49.82
C PRO A 16 34.68 -21.29 -48.88
N PHE A 17 33.77 -21.99 -48.19
CA PHE A 17 33.08 -21.48 -47.02
C PHE A 17 34.13 -21.22 -45.93
N VAL A 18 34.52 -19.96 -45.76
CA VAL A 18 35.14 -19.50 -44.52
C VAL A 18 34.05 -19.61 -43.46
N GLY A 19 34.21 -20.58 -42.55
CA GLY A 19 33.37 -20.68 -41.36
C GLY A 19 33.58 -19.43 -40.51
N ALA A 20 32.71 -18.45 -40.65
CA ALA A 20 32.54 -17.43 -39.64
C ALA A 20 31.97 -18.16 -38.41
N VAL A 21 32.84 -18.43 -37.44
CA VAL A 21 32.42 -18.78 -36.08
C VAL A 21 31.74 -17.53 -35.55
N GLY A 22 30.47 -17.37 -35.86
CA GLY A 22 29.62 -16.36 -35.25
C GLY A 22 29.54 -16.73 -33.79
N SER A 23 30.27 -15.99 -32.95
CA SER A 23 30.02 -15.98 -31.52
C SER A 23 28.54 -15.70 -31.34
N LEU A 24 27.77 -16.73 -30.98
CA LEU A 24 26.43 -16.56 -30.43
C LEU A 24 26.62 -15.66 -29.20
N LEU A 25 26.41 -14.36 -29.38
CA LEU A 25 26.24 -13.44 -28.26
C LEU A 25 24.97 -13.93 -27.56
N SER A 26 25.15 -14.68 -26.48
CA SER A 26 24.07 -14.96 -25.54
C SER A 26 23.44 -13.61 -25.19
N PRO A 27 22.10 -13.47 -25.24
CA PRO A 27 21.47 -12.22 -24.86
C PRO A 27 21.94 -11.86 -23.45
N THR A 28 22.63 -10.73 -23.32
CA THR A 28 22.97 -10.16 -22.02
C THR A 28 21.66 -9.87 -21.30
N ALA A 29 21.52 -10.38 -20.07
CA ALA A 29 20.38 -10.03 -19.23
C ALA A 29 20.28 -8.49 -19.14
N ALA A 30 19.14 -7.94 -19.54
CA ALA A 30 18.90 -6.51 -19.37
C ALA A 30 18.86 -6.23 -17.87
N HIS A 31 19.83 -5.48 -17.35
CA HIS A 31 19.76 -4.94 -15.98
C HIS A 31 18.71 -3.84 -15.93
N ALA A 32 18.03 -3.68 -14.78
CA ALA A 32 17.27 -2.46 -14.55
C ALA A 32 18.24 -1.28 -14.65
N ALA A 33 17.83 -0.22 -15.35
CA ALA A 33 18.54 1.03 -15.18
C ALA A 33 18.29 1.48 -13.74
N THR A 34 19.36 1.56 -12.94
CA THR A 34 19.37 2.49 -11.81
C THR A 34 19.17 3.86 -12.42
N ILE A 35 18.02 4.45 -12.14
CA ILE A 35 17.71 5.82 -12.56
C ILE A 35 18.19 6.75 -11.45
N ASP A 36 18.47 8.00 -11.81
CA ASP A 36 18.95 8.99 -10.84
C ASP A 36 17.87 9.25 -9.78
N ALA A 37 18.10 8.75 -8.57
CA ALA A 37 17.19 8.92 -7.44
C ALA A 37 16.98 10.42 -7.11
N GLY A 38 17.95 11.28 -7.42
CA GLY A 38 17.87 12.73 -7.20
C GLY A 38 16.71 13.40 -7.95
N GLN A 39 16.14 12.74 -8.96
CA GLN A 39 14.99 13.22 -9.73
C GLN A 39 13.65 13.00 -9.01
N PHE A 40 13.63 12.20 -7.95
CA PHE A 40 12.45 11.93 -7.13
C PHE A 40 12.57 12.69 -5.82
N ALA A 41 11.73 13.71 -5.67
CA ALA A 41 11.74 14.62 -4.55
C ALA A 41 10.32 14.87 -4.04
N LEU A 42 10.22 15.09 -2.74
CA LEU A 42 8.99 15.45 -2.04
C LEU A 42 9.10 16.89 -1.50
N THR A 43 7.97 17.52 -1.24
CA THR A 43 7.89 18.71 -0.39
C THR A 43 7.11 18.36 0.87
N SER A 44 7.62 18.80 2.01
CA SER A 44 6.94 18.67 3.30
C SER A 44 5.79 19.67 3.40
N ARG A 45 4.62 19.23 3.87
CA ARG A 45 3.43 20.07 4.06
C ARG A 45 2.80 19.83 5.43
N SER A 46 2.89 20.85 6.29
CA SER A 46 2.32 20.87 7.64
C SER A 46 0.96 21.56 7.74
N SER A 47 0.42 22.05 6.62
CA SER A 47 -0.85 22.79 6.57
C SER A 47 -1.75 22.40 5.40
N ASN A 48 -3.01 22.81 5.50
CA ASN A 48 -3.95 22.87 4.39
C ASN A 48 -4.50 24.30 4.25
N SER A 49 -5.51 24.49 3.41
CA SER A 49 -6.13 25.80 3.18
C SER A 49 -6.80 26.42 4.42
N TYR A 50 -6.94 25.67 5.51
CA TYR A 50 -7.58 26.11 6.76
C TYR A 50 -6.57 26.45 7.86
N GLY A 51 -5.29 26.12 7.70
CA GLY A 51 -4.23 26.41 8.67
C GLY A 51 -3.25 25.26 8.86
N GLU A 52 -2.38 25.38 9.87
CA GLU A 52 -1.46 24.31 10.29
C GLU A 52 -2.24 23.14 10.87
N PHE A 53 -1.89 21.90 10.49
CA PHE A 53 -2.55 20.69 10.99
C PHE A 53 -2.48 20.60 12.52
N THR A 54 -1.35 21.00 13.11
CA THR A 54 -1.17 21.05 14.57
C THR A 54 -2.19 21.97 15.25
N ASP A 55 -2.43 23.16 14.68
CA ASP A 55 -3.38 24.13 15.24
C ASP A 55 -4.83 23.66 15.07
N LEU A 56 -5.15 23.07 13.92
CA LEU A 56 -6.48 22.51 13.65
C LEU A 56 -6.79 21.33 14.58
N ALA A 57 -5.82 20.44 14.80
CA ALA A 57 -5.96 19.33 15.74
C ALA A 57 -6.07 19.83 17.19
N ALA A 58 -5.29 20.84 17.59
CA ALA A 58 -5.43 21.48 18.90
C ALA A 58 -6.82 22.12 19.07
N GLY A 59 -7.35 22.76 18.02
CA GLY A 59 -8.70 23.30 17.98
C GLY A 59 -9.78 22.24 18.17
N LEU A 60 -9.69 21.12 17.46
CA LEU A 60 -10.57 19.96 17.66
C LEU A 60 -10.50 19.42 19.09
N ALA A 61 -9.32 19.39 19.70
CA ALA A 61 -9.14 18.95 21.09
C ALA A 61 -9.80 19.87 22.12
N THR A 62 -10.18 21.10 21.77
CA THR A 62 -11.01 21.96 22.63
C THR A 62 -12.50 21.60 22.60
N LYS A 63 -12.93 20.82 21.60
CA LYS A 63 -14.33 20.45 21.33
C LYS A 63 -14.61 18.97 21.56
N LEU A 64 -13.60 18.12 21.37
CA LEU A 64 -13.70 16.66 21.36
C LEU A 64 -12.73 16.01 22.33
N THR A 65 -13.09 14.81 22.80
CA THR A 65 -12.19 13.99 23.61
C THR A 65 -11.08 13.41 22.74
N LYS A 66 -9.85 13.86 22.98
CA LYS A 66 -8.63 13.30 22.38
C LYS A 66 -8.31 11.94 23.02
N VAL A 67 -8.02 10.94 22.20
CA VAL A 67 -7.54 9.60 22.59
C VAL A 67 -6.39 9.17 21.67
N ASP A 68 -5.74 8.05 22.00
CA ASP A 68 -4.72 7.42 21.16
C ASP A 68 -5.20 6.07 20.60
N ALA A 69 -4.40 5.46 19.73
CA ALA A 69 -4.71 4.17 19.13
C ALA A 69 -4.79 3.04 20.17
N THR A 70 -4.12 3.14 21.32
CA THR A 70 -4.22 2.11 22.38
C THR A 70 -5.61 2.08 23.00
N THR A 71 -6.26 3.24 23.09
CA THR A 71 -7.67 3.33 23.49
C THR A 71 -8.58 2.61 22.50
N VAL A 72 -8.33 2.75 21.19
CA VAL A 72 -9.14 2.09 20.15
C VAL A 72 -8.91 0.58 20.12
N ILE A 73 -7.66 0.13 20.31
CA ILE A 73 -7.31 -1.30 20.43
C ILE A 73 -8.08 -1.94 21.59
N ALA A 74 -8.20 -1.24 22.72
CA ALA A 74 -8.94 -1.73 23.88
C ALA A 74 -10.48 -1.67 23.70
N ASP A 75 -10.99 -0.91 22.73
CA ASP A 75 -12.42 -0.70 22.48
C ASP A 75 -12.88 -1.33 21.15
N THR A 76 -12.47 -2.55 20.82
CA THR A 76 -12.94 -3.22 19.60
C THR A 76 -14.44 -3.57 19.66
N ASN A 77 -15.13 -3.59 18.50
CA ASN A 77 -16.57 -3.86 18.43
C ASN A 77 -17.00 -4.84 17.34
N ARG A 78 -16.04 -5.43 16.62
CA ARG A 78 -16.26 -6.45 15.59
C ARG A 78 -15.33 -7.63 15.83
N SER A 79 -15.71 -8.79 15.31
CA SER A 79 -14.94 -10.04 15.43
C SER A 79 -14.55 -10.54 14.05
N ALA A 80 -13.24 -10.73 13.82
CA ALA A 80 -12.74 -11.38 12.64
C ALA A 80 -12.75 -12.91 12.82
N THR A 81 -12.81 -13.64 11.72
CA THR A 81 -12.78 -15.11 11.73
C THR A 81 -11.38 -15.60 11.42
N HIS A 82 -10.72 -16.26 12.38
CA HIS A 82 -9.41 -16.87 12.16
C HIS A 82 -9.44 -17.91 11.02
N LEU A 83 -8.46 -17.86 10.13
CA LEU A 83 -8.28 -18.81 9.04
C LEU A 83 -7.53 -20.04 9.54
N THR A 84 -8.18 -21.20 9.52
CA THR A 84 -7.57 -22.48 9.92
C THR A 84 -6.76 -23.15 8.82
N SER A 85 -6.83 -22.62 7.59
CA SER A 85 -6.08 -23.05 6.42
C SER A 85 -5.90 -21.89 5.45
N ALA A 86 -5.03 -22.06 4.46
CA ALA A 86 -4.81 -21.08 3.40
C ALA A 86 -6.13 -20.64 2.74
N PRO A 87 -6.38 -19.32 2.56
CA PRO A 87 -7.56 -18.85 1.85
C PRO A 87 -7.35 -18.95 0.33
N SER A 88 -8.41 -19.31 -0.40
CA SER A 88 -8.41 -19.35 -1.87
C SER A 88 -7.26 -20.16 -2.47
N THR A 89 -6.29 -19.47 -3.08
CA THR A 89 -5.19 -20.02 -3.89
C THR A 89 -3.84 -19.78 -3.24
N VAL A 90 -3.83 -19.33 -1.98
CA VAL A 90 -2.60 -18.93 -1.28
C VAL A 90 -1.71 -20.14 -1.04
N GLU A 91 -0.46 -20.00 -1.43
CA GLU A 91 0.64 -20.90 -1.07
C GLU A 91 1.46 -20.28 0.06
N ALA A 92 2.33 -21.08 0.68
CA ALA A 92 3.20 -20.63 1.78
C ALA A 92 2.45 -19.94 2.93
N PHE A 93 1.20 -20.34 3.19
CA PHE A 93 0.34 -19.71 4.18
C PHE A 93 0.84 -19.95 5.61
N SER A 94 0.96 -18.86 6.39
CA SER A 94 1.37 -18.91 7.79
C SER A 94 0.18 -18.71 8.74
N THR A 95 -0.56 -17.61 8.59
CA THR A 95 -1.69 -17.26 9.45
C THR A 95 -2.58 -16.22 8.77
N GLY A 96 -3.78 -16.00 9.28
CA GLY A 96 -4.64 -14.91 8.82
C GLY A 96 -6.03 -14.97 9.40
N PHE A 97 -6.85 -14.02 8.96
CA PHE A 97 -8.27 -13.94 9.30
C PHE A 97 -9.08 -13.41 8.11
N ALA A 98 -10.38 -13.70 8.13
CA ALA A 98 -11.38 -13.04 7.31
C ALA A 98 -12.11 -11.99 8.15
N TRP A 99 -12.52 -10.88 7.53
CA TRP A 99 -13.40 -9.89 8.16
C TRP A 99 -14.76 -10.49 8.56
N ASP A 100 -15.51 -9.76 9.41
CA ASP A 100 -16.87 -10.14 9.76
C ASP A 100 -17.80 -10.20 8.52
N SER A 101 -18.96 -10.83 8.67
CA SER A 101 -19.88 -11.05 7.54
C SER A 101 -20.32 -9.77 6.84
N ASP A 102 -20.43 -8.66 7.57
CA ASP A 102 -20.89 -7.39 7.04
C ASP A 102 -19.79 -6.73 6.19
N ASP A 103 -18.55 -6.73 6.68
CA ASP A 103 -17.38 -6.24 5.93
C ASP A 103 -16.96 -7.17 4.78
N GLN A 104 -17.38 -8.44 4.78
CA GLN A 104 -17.21 -9.32 3.62
C GLN A 104 -18.18 -9.02 2.49
N ALA A 105 -19.38 -8.54 2.81
CA ALA A 105 -20.51 -8.52 1.90
C ALA A 105 -20.68 -7.19 1.14
N VAL A 106 -20.26 -6.07 1.72
CA VAL A 106 -20.44 -4.74 1.11
C VAL A 106 -19.46 -4.53 -0.04
N ASP A 107 -19.88 -4.01 -1.18
CA ASP A 107 -19.02 -3.68 -2.32
C ASP A 107 -18.38 -2.28 -2.22
N TYR A 108 -19.03 -1.34 -1.53
CA TYR A 108 -18.62 0.05 -1.40
C TYR A 108 -17.47 0.33 -0.43
N TRP A 109 -17.03 -0.63 0.39
CA TRP A 109 -15.80 -0.48 1.19
C TRP A 109 -14.78 -1.51 0.72
N ILE A 110 -13.70 -1.04 0.13
CA ILE A 110 -12.69 -1.90 -0.53
C ILE A 110 -11.37 -1.80 0.25
N PRO A 111 -10.86 -2.90 0.84
CA PRO A 111 -9.60 -2.90 1.57
C PRO A 111 -8.43 -2.87 0.58
N GLN A 112 -7.42 -2.06 0.87
CA GLN A 112 -6.32 -1.79 -0.06
C GLN A 112 -4.94 -1.78 0.59
N GLY A 113 -4.83 -1.45 1.88
CA GLY A 113 -3.54 -1.37 2.57
C GLY A 113 -3.44 -2.31 3.77
N VAL A 114 -2.23 -2.73 4.12
CA VAL A 114 -1.94 -3.52 5.33
C VAL A 114 -0.58 -3.18 5.94
N THR A 115 -0.54 -2.99 7.26
CA THR A 115 0.70 -2.86 8.02
C THR A 115 0.53 -3.46 9.40
N THR A 116 1.63 -3.74 10.11
CA THR A 116 1.58 -4.40 11.42
C THR A 116 2.38 -3.63 12.47
N SER A 117 2.17 -3.95 13.74
CA SER A 117 2.97 -3.36 14.84
C SER A 117 4.47 -3.70 14.76
N ALA A 118 4.87 -4.64 13.91
CA ALA A 118 6.28 -4.87 13.58
C ALA A 118 6.88 -3.81 12.66
N ASP A 119 6.06 -3.17 11.83
CA ASP A 119 6.47 -1.96 11.12
C ASP A 119 6.53 -0.77 12.09
N ALA A 120 5.65 -0.69 13.09
CA ALA A 120 5.68 0.39 14.08
C ALA A 120 7.00 0.38 14.90
N TYR A 121 7.33 -0.76 15.48
CA TYR A 121 8.51 -0.96 16.33
C TYR A 121 9.14 -2.33 16.07
N GLY A 122 10.47 -2.39 16.02
CA GLY A 122 11.21 -3.60 15.59
C GLY A 122 11.03 -4.83 16.48
N ASN A 123 10.49 -4.70 17.69
CA ASN A 123 10.13 -5.83 18.55
C ASN A 123 8.73 -6.41 18.24
N GLY A 124 7.95 -5.80 17.34
CA GLY A 124 6.62 -6.25 16.99
C GLY A 124 5.50 -5.73 17.89
N LEU A 125 5.78 -4.96 18.94
CA LEU A 125 4.78 -4.57 19.95
C LEU A 125 4.46 -3.08 19.88
N TYR A 126 3.19 -2.75 20.07
CA TYR A 126 2.70 -1.38 20.10
C TYR A 126 2.00 -1.05 21.44
N PRO A 127 2.10 0.19 21.95
CA PRO A 127 3.05 1.24 21.56
C PRO A 127 4.48 0.89 21.97
N GLU A 128 5.42 1.84 21.91
CA GLU A 128 6.76 1.66 22.46
C GLU A 128 6.69 1.22 23.94
N GLY A 129 7.32 0.09 24.27
CA GLY A 129 7.23 -0.50 25.62
C GLY A 129 5.88 -1.14 25.95
N GLY A 130 4.95 -1.20 24.99
CA GLY A 130 3.65 -1.85 25.09
C GLY A 130 3.70 -3.35 24.84
N SER A 131 2.52 -3.95 24.69
CA SER A 131 2.36 -5.40 24.50
C SER A 131 1.39 -5.79 23.38
N ASN A 132 0.79 -4.81 22.68
CA ASN A 132 -0.21 -5.12 21.68
C ASN A 132 0.42 -5.61 20.38
N LYS A 133 -0.14 -6.69 19.85
CA LYS A 133 0.08 -7.18 18.48
C LYS A 133 -1.05 -6.64 17.62
N VAL A 134 -0.72 -5.77 16.68
CA VAL A 134 -1.74 -5.02 15.92
C VAL A 134 -1.54 -5.25 14.44
N VAL A 135 -2.64 -5.44 13.73
CA VAL A 135 -2.69 -5.31 12.27
C VAL A 135 -3.56 -4.11 11.93
N LEU A 136 -3.08 -3.26 11.02
CA LEU A 136 -3.81 -2.13 10.48
C LEU A 136 -4.18 -2.45 9.03
N ALA A 137 -5.38 -2.08 8.62
CA ALA A 137 -5.81 -2.18 7.22
C ALA A 137 -6.53 -0.90 6.77
N SER A 138 -6.19 -0.36 5.60
CA SER A 138 -6.92 0.78 5.03
C SER A 138 -8.01 0.30 4.08
N TRP A 139 -9.07 1.10 3.99
CA TRP A 139 -10.14 0.94 3.02
C TRP A 139 -10.49 2.29 2.42
N TYR A 140 -10.95 2.26 1.17
CA TYR A 140 -11.58 3.41 0.54
C TYR A 140 -13.05 3.12 0.23
N PHE A 141 -13.83 4.18 0.19
CA PHE A 141 -15.22 4.12 -0.22
C PHE A 141 -15.30 4.26 -1.74
N GLU A 142 -16.02 3.34 -2.40
CA GLU A 142 -16.30 3.39 -3.83
C GLU A 142 -17.78 3.70 -4.05
N THR A 143 -18.07 4.76 -4.82
CA THR A 143 -19.45 5.15 -5.14
C THR A 143 -20.00 4.41 -6.34
N ASP A 144 -19.12 3.94 -7.23
CA ASP A 144 -19.41 3.17 -8.45
C ASP A 144 -18.61 1.85 -8.46
N PRO A 145 -18.96 0.86 -7.62
CA PRO A 145 -18.18 -0.38 -7.49
C PRO A 145 -18.22 -1.30 -8.71
N ASP A 146 -19.17 -1.15 -9.64
CA ASP A 146 -19.19 -1.91 -10.88
C ASP A 146 -18.49 -1.20 -12.06
N ASN A 147 -18.12 0.07 -11.85
CA ASN A 147 -17.37 0.93 -12.76
C ASN A 147 -18.10 1.08 -14.12
N ASP A 148 -19.43 1.21 -14.08
CA ASP A 148 -20.26 1.48 -15.26
C ASP A 148 -20.40 2.99 -15.58
N GLY A 149 -19.91 3.85 -14.69
CA GLY A 149 -19.95 5.30 -14.78
C GLY A 149 -21.15 5.94 -14.07
N VAL A 150 -21.89 5.19 -13.26
CA VAL A 150 -23.04 5.64 -12.48
C VAL A 150 -22.81 5.35 -11.00
N ASP A 151 -22.93 6.38 -10.14
CA ASP A 151 -22.82 6.16 -8.69
C ASP A 151 -24.04 5.38 -8.14
N GLU A 152 -23.83 4.20 -7.57
CA GLU A 152 -24.81 3.49 -6.74
C GLU A 152 -25.00 4.14 -5.38
N TYR A 153 -23.95 4.81 -4.88
CA TYR A 153 -23.92 5.40 -3.54
C TYR A 153 -23.78 6.92 -3.61
N ALA A 154 -24.81 7.62 -3.12
CA ALA A 154 -24.88 9.08 -3.17
C ALA A 154 -23.81 9.81 -2.32
N LEU A 155 -23.09 9.10 -1.44
CA LEU A 155 -22.11 9.68 -0.53
C LEU A 155 -20.81 8.90 -0.55
N ASP A 156 -19.75 9.55 -1.02
CA ASP A 156 -18.38 9.13 -0.79
C ASP A 156 -17.97 9.45 0.65
N LYS A 157 -17.80 8.38 1.45
CA LYS A 157 -17.41 8.44 2.87
C LYS A 157 -15.89 8.52 3.07
N GLY A 158 -15.10 8.46 2.01
CA GLY A 158 -13.66 8.64 2.02
C GLY A 158 -12.90 7.41 2.50
N LEU A 159 -11.90 7.64 3.36
CA LEU A 159 -10.98 6.61 3.83
C LEU A 159 -11.29 6.18 5.26
N ARG A 160 -11.13 4.88 5.54
CA ARG A 160 -11.12 4.36 6.91
C ARG A 160 -9.90 3.49 7.17
N LEU A 161 -9.53 3.43 8.44
CA LEU A 161 -8.52 2.54 8.98
C LEU A 161 -9.21 1.51 9.88
N THR A 162 -8.92 0.24 9.69
CA THR A 162 -9.26 -0.81 10.64
C THR A 162 -8.07 -1.05 11.56
N ILE A 163 -8.31 -1.00 12.86
CA ILE A 163 -7.33 -1.39 13.89
C ILE A 163 -7.76 -2.75 14.44
N VAL A 164 -6.93 -3.77 14.20
CA VAL A 164 -7.16 -5.16 14.62
C VAL A 164 -6.31 -5.46 15.85
N ASP A 165 -6.97 -5.83 16.95
CA ASP A 165 -6.32 -6.49 18.07
C ASP A 165 -6.02 -7.94 17.69
N ASN A 166 -4.74 -8.24 17.50
CA ASN A 166 -4.23 -9.57 17.17
C ASN A 166 -3.45 -10.19 18.35
N ASN A 167 -3.69 -9.75 19.58
CA ASN A 167 -3.12 -10.37 20.78
C ASN A 167 -3.55 -11.83 20.93
N THR A 168 -4.79 -12.14 20.51
CA THR A 168 -5.34 -13.50 20.44
C THR A 168 -5.65 -13.85 18.98
N PRO A 169 -4.66 -14.32 18.19
CA PRO A 169 -4.81 -14.50 16.74
C PRO A 169 -5.89 -15.53 16.34
N SER A 170 -6.27 -16.44 17.25
CA SER A 170 -7.39 -17.37 17.03
C SER A 170 -8.77 -16.73 17.09
N ALA A 171 -8.88 -15.51 17.62
CA ALA A 171 -10.12 -14.75 17.74
C ALA A 171 -9.83 -13.24 17.69
N PRO A 172 -9.32 -12.72 16.55
CA PRO A 172 -9.00 -11.31 16.44
C PRO A 172 -10.28 -10.46 16.50
N THR A 173 -10.21 -9.32 17.18
CA THR A 173 -11.28 -8.32 17.21
C THR A 173 -10.78 -7.02 16.61
N TYR A 174 -11.69 -6.18 16.12
CA TYR A 174 -11.29 -4.96 15.44
C TYR A 174 -12.31 -3.84 15.55
N ARG A 175 -11.86 -2.65 15.15
CA ARG A 175 -12.70 -1.46 14.99
C ARG A 175 -12.25 -0.62 13.80
N HIS A 176 -13.22 0.00 13.15
CA HIS A 176 -13.01 0.99 12.09
C HIS A 176 -12.93 2.42 12.64
N VAL A 177 -12.01 3.20 12.08
CA VAL A 177 -11.72 4.61 12.38
C VAL A 177 -11.77 5.39 11.07
N LEU A 178 -12.46 6.53 11.03
CA LEU A 178 -12.50 7.36 9.82
C LEU A 178 -11.23 8.22 9.71
N LEU A 179 -10.57 8.22 8.55
CA LEU A 179 -9.48 9.14 8.27
C LEU A 179 -10.06 10.46 7.75
N VAL A 180 -9.69 11.57 8.37
CA VAL A 180 -10.31 12.87 8.09
C VAL A 180 -9.26 13.95 7.84
N GLU A 181 -9.64 14.96 7.06
CA GLU A 181 -8.88 16.20 6.93
C GLU A 181 -9.44 17.21 7.94
N PRO A 182 -8.65 17.73 8.88
CA PRO A 182 -9.12 18.74 9.82
C PRO A 182 -9.31 20.08 9.10
N VAL A 183 -10.37 20.81 9.41
CA VAL A 183 -10.76 22.05 8.73
C VAL A 183 -11.38 23.06 9.70
N THR A 184 -11.71 24.25 9.20
CA THR A 184 -12.63 25.18 9.86
C THR A 184 -13.86 25.42 9.00
N THR A 185 -14.99 25.63 9.65
CA THR A 185 -16.25 26.04 8.99
C THR A 185 -16.17 27.51 8.56
N SER A 186 -17.15 27.96 7.77
CA SER A 186 -17.24 29.37 7.36
C SER A 186 -17.43 30.35 8.52
N THR A 187 -17.88 29.87 9.69
CA THR A 187 -17.99 30.67 10.92
C THR A 187 -16.75 30.60 11.81
N GLY A 188 -15.69 29.88 11.38
CA GLY A 188 -14.44 29.73 12.11
C GLY A 188 -14.43 28.61 13.15
N GLU A 189 -15.50 27.82 13.27
CA GLU A 189 -15.52 26.65 14.17
C GLU A 189 -14.66 25.50 13.61
N TYR A 190 -13.92 24.81 14.47
CA TYR A 190 -13.14 23.64 14.10
C TYR A 190 -14.05 22.47 13.72
N SER A 191 -13.70 21.79 12.64
CA SER A 191 -14.43 20.65 12.08
C SER A 191 -13.45 19.73 11.33
N PHE A 192 -13.98 18.76 10.61
CA PHE A 192 -13.21 17.88 9.73
C PHE A 192 -14.08 17.44 8.55
N ASN A 193 -13.43 17.07 7.45
CA ASN A 193 -14.04 16.53 6.24
C ASN A 193 -13.52 15.12 5.94
N PRO A 194 -14.28 14.28 5.24
CA PRO A 194 -13.76 12.99 4.79
C PRO A 194 -12.70 13.18 3.70
N ILE A 195 -11.73 12.27 3.66
CA ILE A 195 -10.71 12.25 2.61
C ILE A 195 -11.21 11.38 1.45
N ARG A 196 -11.71 12.01 0.40
CA ARG A 196 -12.29 11.38 -0.80
C ARG A 196 -11.24 11.03 -1.84
N LYS A 197 -10.44 10.01 -1.53
CA LYS A 197 -9.31 9.53 -2.32
C LYS A 197 -9.18 8.01 -2.22
N HIS A 198 -8.48 7.43 -3.19
CA HIS A 198 -8.04 6.04 -3.13
C HIS A 198 -6.83 5.92 -2.18
N ALA A 199 -6.85 4.96 -1.26
CA ALA A 199 -5.72 4.67 -0.35
C ALA A 199 -5.07 3.33 -0.73
N GLY A 200 -4.21 3.35 -1.75
CA GLY A 200 -3.62 2.13 -2.33
C GLY A 200 -2.61 1.37 -1.46
N GLY A 201 -2.16 1.94 -0.33
CA GLY A 201 -1.21 1.28 0.57
C GLY A 201 -0.90 2.12 1.81
N ILE A 202 -0.49 1.45 2.89
CA ILE A 202 -0.17 2.07 4.18
C ILE A 202 1.13 1.55 4.79
N MET A 203 1.83 2.41 5.50
CA MET A 203 3.06 2.05 6.23
C MET A 203 3.02 2.67 7.63
N TRP A 204 3.36 1.89 8.65
CA TRP A 204 3.40 2.36 10.03
C TRP A 204 4.86 2.52 10.50
N TYR A 205 5.21 3.66 11.09
CA TYR A 205 6.53 3.87 11.68
C TYR A 205 6.44 4.66 12.99
N GLY A 206 6.77 4.00 14.11
CA GLY A 206 6.54 4.54 15.46
C GLY A 206 5.06 4.82 15.72
N ASN A 207 4.70 6.09 15.85
CA ASN A 207 3.30 6.52 16.02
C ASN A 207 2.70 7.10 14.73
N LEU A 208 3.44 7.16 13.63
CA LEU A 208 2.99 7.76 12.39
C LEU A 208 2.51 6.68 11.42
N LEU A 209 1.32 6.89 10.88
CA LEU A 209 0.78 6.12 9.77
C LEU A 209 0.92 6.95 8.49
N TYR A 210 1.64 6.40 7.52
CA TYR A 210 1.76 6.90 6.16
C TYR A 210 0.72 6.23 5.29
N VAL A 211 0.00 7.02 4.51
CA VAL A 211 -1.02 6.55 3.58
C VAL A 211 -0.71 7.17 2.22
N VAL A 212 -0.63 6.36 1.18
CA VAL A 212 -0.42 6.88 -0.17
C VAL A 212 -1.64 7.70 -0.63
N ASP A 213 -1.37 8.81 -1.30
CA ASP A 213 -2.35 9.55 -2.09
C ASP A 213 -1.86 9.46 -3.55
N THR A 214 -2.49 8.57 -4.32
CA THR A 214 -1.97 8.01 -5.60
C THR A 214 -1.36 9.04 -6.54
N TYR A 215 -1.93 10.24 -6.59
CA TYR A 215 -1.53 11.31 -7.49
C TYR A 215 -0.73 12.43 -6.81
N LYS A 216 -0.76 12.51 -5.48
CA LYS A 216 -0.28 13.66 -4.73
C LYS A 216 0.99 13.39 -3.93
N GLY A 217 1.17 12.17 -3.42
CA GLY A 217 2.31 11.81 -2.56
C GLY A 217 1.85 10.97 -1.37
N LEU A 218 2.16 11.42 -0.15
CA LEU A 218 1.87 10.72 1.10
C LEU A 218 1.08 11.62 2.06
N ARG A 219 0.06 11.07 2.70
CA ARG A 219 -0.58 11.65 3.88
C ARG A 219 -0.02 10.97 5.12
N VAL A 220 0.10 11.72 6.22
CA VAL A 220 0.60 11.22 7.48
C VAL A 220 -0.42 11.50 8.58
N PHE A 221 -0.65 10.50 9.43
CA PHE A 221 -1.57 10.55 10.55
C PHE A 221 -0.81 10.17 11.84
N ASP A 222 -1.07 10.90 12.92
CA ASP A 222 -0.48 10.61 14.23
C ASP A 222 -1.45 9.76 15.07
N LEU A 223 -1.08 8.50 15.33
CA LEU A 223 -1.87 7.55 16.11
C LEU A 223 -2.00 7.91 17.59
N ASN A 224 -1.33 8.97 18.07
CA ASN A 224 -1.59 9.55 19.39
C ASN A 224 -2.72 10.59 19.41
N THR A 225 -3.26 10.93 18.24
CA THR A 225 -4.21 12.04 18.09
C THR A 225 -5.45 11.60 17.31
N LEU A 226 -6.32 10.85 18.00
CA LEU A 226 -7.66 10.51 17.54
C LEU A 226 -8.70 11.29 18.35
N PHE A 227 -9.90 11.45 17.81
CA PHE A 227 -11.02 12.08 18.50
C PHE A 227 -12.23 11.16 18.56
N THR A 228 -12.89 11.15 19.72
CA THR A 228 -14.20 10.50 19.87
C THR A 228 -15.30 11.41 19.36
N VAL A 229 -16.23 10.87 18.57
CA VAL A 229 -17.36 11.60 17.98
C VAL A 229 -18.67 10.84 18.23
N ALA A 230 -19.81 11.50 18.02
CA ALA A 230 -21.11 10.88 18.14
C ALA A 230 -21.38 9.92 16.96
N THR A 231 -22.21 8.90 17.18
CA THR A 231 -22.46 7.81 16.23
C THR A 231 -23.89 7.76 15.70
N THR A 232 -24.76 8.65 16.16
CA THR A 232 -26.19 8.64 15.82
C THR A 232 -26.45 9.00 14.36
N GLU A 233 -25.62 9.85 13.74
CA GLU A 233 -25.70 10.19 12.32
C GLU A 233 -24.73 9.36 11.47
N LYS A 234 -25.27 8.67 10.46
CA LYS A 234 -24.52 7.77 9.57
C LYS A 234 -24.08 8.40 8.26
N ASP A 235 -24.65 9.55 7.92
CA ASP A 235 -24.47 10.25 6.65
C ASP A 235 -23.93 11.68 6.82
N VAL A 236 -23.45 12.01 8.03
CA VAL A 236 -22.84 13.30 8.37
C VAL A 236 -21.36 13.10 8.74
N CYS A 237 -20.51 14.00 8.25
CA CYS A 237 -19.10 14.09 8.63
C CYS A 237 -18.76 15.53 9.04
N GLY A 238 -18.09 15.67 10.19
CA GLY A 238 -17.72 16.95 10.78
C GLY A 238 -18.79 17.50 11.74
N LEU A 239 -18.64 18.79 12.08
CA LEU A 239 -19.58 19.56 12.88
C LEU A 239 -20.93 19.68 12.17
N HIS A 240 -21.99 19.24 12.85
CA HIS A 240 -23.36 19.29 12.35
C HIS A 240 -24.15 20.47 12.94
N THR A 241 -25.32 20.75 12.37
CA THR A 241 -26.18 21.86 12.79
C THR A 241 -26.76 21.73 14.19
N ASP A 242 -26.72 20.54 14.78
CA ASP A 242 -27.11 20.28 16.18
C ASP A 242 -25.98 20.57 17.19
N GLY A 243 -24.79 20.95 16.71
CA GLY A 243 -23.60 21.21 17.53
C GLY A 243 -22.76 19.97 17.85
N SER A 244 -23.19 18.77 17.42
CA SER A 244 -22.43 17.53 17.57
C SER A 244 -21.49 17.31 16.40
N TYR A 245 -20.51 16.42 16.60
CA TYR A 245 -19.58 15.98 15.57
C TYR A 245 -19.86 14.54 15.21
N TYR A 246 -19.85 14.24 13.91
CA TYR A 246 -20.14 12.91 13.40
C TYR A 246 -19.07 12.47 12.42
N GLY A 247 -18.82 11.17 12.35
CA GLY A 247 -17.92 10.56 11.38
C GLY A 247 -18.61 9.40 10.69
N TYR A 248 -19.76 9.63 10.04
CA TYR A 248 -20.53 8.59 9.36
C TYR A 248 -20.87 7.36 10.22
N GLY A 249 -21.18 7.58 11.50
CA GLY A 249 -21.48 6.52 12.47
C GLY A 249 -20.25 5.85 13.09
N TYR A 250 -19.03 6.19 12.67
CA TYR A 250 -17.80 5.77 13.36
C TYR A 250 -17.65 6.54 14.68
N GLN A 251 -17.19 5.86 15.73
CA GLN A 251 -16.96 6.47 17.04
C GLN A 251 -15.64 7.25 17.11
N TYR A 252 -14.69 6.93 16.22
CA TYR A 252 -13.37 7.54 16.20
C TYR A 252 -13.06 8.12 14.83
N VAL A 253 -12.47 9.32 14.83
CA VAL A 253 -11.87 9.95 13.67
C VAL A 253 -10.38 10.19 13.93
N LEU A 254 -9.57 9.99 12.89
CA LEU A 254 -8.12 10.20 12.90
C LEU A 254 -7.78 11.32 11.91
N PRO A 255 -7.54 12.55 12.38
CA PRO A 255 -7.18 13.67 11.52
C PRO A 255 -5.77 13.52 10.94
N GLN A 256 -5.63 13.93 9.69
CA GLN A 256 -4.32 14.11 9.06
C GLN A 256 -3.47 15.10 9.87
N SER A 257 -2.22 14.74 10.12
CA SER A 257 -1.25 15.54 10.89
C SER A 257 -0.15 16.14 10.02
N HIS A 258 0.15 15.54 8.88
CA HIS A 258 1.20 15.99 7.96
C HIS A 258 0.99 15.44 6.55
N ALA A 259 1.75 15.93 5.57
CA ALA A 259 1.81 15.36 4.23
C ALA A 259 3.19 15.56 3.58
N TYR A 260 3.47 14.73 2.58
CA TYR A 260 4.57 14.89 1.65
C TYR A 260 4.03 14.90 0.23
N ASP A 261 4.15 16.02 -0.47
CA ASP A 261 3.66 16.15 -1.84
C ASP A 261 4.77 15.84 -2.84
N ASN A 262 4.45 15.14 -3.93
CA ASN A 262 5.40 14.92 -5.02
C ASN A 262 5.85 16.25 -5.64
N ALA A 263 7.14 16.51 -5.67
CA ALA A 263 7.72 17.76 -6.17
C ALA A 263 8.77 17.53 -7.27
N GLY A 264 9.19 16.29 -7.48
CA GLY A 264 10.16 15.91 -8.51
C GLY A 264 9.51 15.43 -9.80
N THR A 265 10.08 14.35 -10.34
CA THR A 265 9.54 13.67 -11.52
C THR A 265 8.21 12.99 -11.19
N TYR A 266 7.35 12.78 -12.21
CA TYR A 266 6.14 11.99 -12.03
C TYR A 266 6.43 10.63 -11.38
N LEU A 267 5.66 10.34 -10.32
CA LEU A 267 5.65 9.08 -9.61
C LEU A 267 4.21 8.79 -9.19
N ARG A 268 3.73 7.58 -9.49
CA ARG A 268 2.43 7.10 -9.02
C ARG A 268 2.60 6.42 -7.66
N TYR A 269 1.96 6.96 -6.63
CA TYR A 269 2.05 6.40 -5.28
C TYR A 269 1.03 5.28 -5.11
N THR A 270 1.30 4.11 -5.70
CA THR A 270 0.37 2.98 -5.64
C THR A 270 0.46 2.25 -4.31
N ALA A 271 1.67 1.82 -3.95
CA ALA A 271 1.91 1.08 -2.72
C ALA A 271 3.10 1.67 -1.96
N ILE A 272 3.17 1.39 -0.67
CA ILE A 272 4.22 1.84 0.23
C ILE A 272 4.60 0.70 1.17
N GLY A 273 5.88 0.56 1.51
CA GLY A 273 6.31 -0.39 2.53
C GLY A 273 7.56 0.05 3.25
N LEU A 274 7.78 -0.53 4.43
CA LEU A 274 8.93 -0.24 5.28
C LEU A 274 10.09 -1.20 4.98
N ASP A 275 11.30 -0.68 4.98
CA ASP A 275 12.54 -1.46 5.07
C ASP A 275 13.21 -1.19 6.41
N ARG A 276 12.98 -2.10 7.36
CA ARG A 276 13.65 -2.12 8.67
C ARG A 276 15.04 -2.77 8.63
N ALA A 277 15.46 -3.31 7.49
CA ALA A 277 16.75 -3.96 7.35
C ALA A 277 17.83 -3.00 6.81
N SER A 278 17.44 -1.83 6.28
CA SER A 278 18.34 -0.76 5.90
C SER A 278 18.86 0.01 7.11
N THR A 279 19.93 0.78 6.93
CA THR A 279 20.43 1.72 7.96
C THR A 279 20.75 3.07 7.31
N PRO A 280 19.97 4.13 7.60
CA PRO A 280 18.78 4.15 8.47
C PRO A 280 17.62 3.30 7.90
N ASP A 281 16.58 3.06 8.70
CA ASP A 281 15.29 2.54 8.21
C ASP A 281 14.82 3.42 7.04
N SER A 282 14.09 2.85 6.09
CA SER A 282 13.62 3.58 4.91
C SER A 282 12.23 3.14 4.48
N LEU A 283 11.50 4.02 3.80
CA LEU A 283 10.28 3.66 3.10
C LEU A 283 10.55 3.44 1.62
N VAL A 284 9.75 2.59 0.98
CA VAL A 284 9.74 2.39 -0.46
C VAL A 284 8.34 2.62 -1.01
N VAL A 285 8.26 3.17 -2.23
CA VAL A 285 7.02 3.35 -2.99
C VAL A 285 7.15 2.65 -4.33
N SER A 286 6.08 2.02 -4.80
CA SER A 286 6.02 1.43 -6.14
C SER A 286 4.85 1.95 -6.96
N GLU A 287 4.94 1.77 -8.29
CA GLU A 287 3.95 2.21 -9.24
C GLU A 287 3.11 1.07 -9.82
N TYR A 288 1.82 1.30 -9.95
CA TYR A 288 0.93 0.47 -10.76
C TYR A 288 1.18 0.69 -12.26
N SER A 289 1.11 -0.38 -13.05
CA SER A 289 0.97 -0.30 -14.49
C SER A 289 0.05 -1.40 -15.01
N TYR A 290 -0.72 -1.12 -16.06
CA TYR A 290 -1.61 -2.12 -16.64
C TYR A 290 -0.92 -3.00 -17.69
N SER A 291 -0.08 -2.41 -18.55
CA SER A 291 0.62 -3.09 -19.66
C SER A 291 2.13 -2.93 -19.58
N GLY A 292 2.69 -2.90 -18.36
CA GLY A 292 4.09 -2.55 -18.12
C GLY A 292 4.42 -1.08 -18.42
N THR A 293 3.38 -0.26 -18.61
CA THR A 293 3.44 1.19 -18.84
C THR A 293 2.61 1.88 -17.75
N VAL A 294 3.23 2.76 -16.98
CA VAL A 294 2.59 3.64 -16.01
C VAL A 294 1.94 4.80 -16.77
N ASP A 295 0.66 4.99 -16.53
CA ASP A 295 -0.10 6.13 -17.03
C ASP A 295 -0.08 7.25 -15.99
N TYR A 296 0.25 8.47 -16.44
CA TYR A 296 0.23 9.70 -15.64
C TYR A 296 -0.84 10.70 -16.11
N THR A 297 -1.80 10.23 -16.92
CA THR A 297 -2.89 11.04 -17.49
C THR A 297 -4.23 10.78 -16.80
N ASP A 298 -4.34 9.74 -15.98
CA ASP A 298 -5.57 9.34 -15.26
C ASP A 298 -5.87 10.20 -14.01
N GLY A 299 -5.08 11.24 -13.74
CA GLY A 299 -5.26 12.09 -12.57
C GLY A 299 -4.53 13.42 -12.65
N THR A 300 -4.80 14.29 -11.68
CA THR A 300 -4.03 15.53 -11.50
C THR A 300 -2.80 15.23 -10.64
N PHE A 301 -1.73 14.80 -11.28
CA PHE A 301 -0.48 14.47 -10.60
C PHE A 301 0.25 15.72 -10.10
N ASN A 302 0.85 15.61 -8.91
CA ASN A 302 1.94 16.49 -8.52
C ASN A 302 3.25 15.94 -9.13
N GLY A 303 4.18 16.83 -9.51
CA GLY A 303 5.43 16.47 -10.22
C GLY A 303 5.42 16.92 -11.70
N THR A 304 6.57 16.77 -12.37
CA THR A 304 6.77 17.21 -13.76
C THR A 304 7.68 16.26 -14.55
N GLY A 305 7.83 16.47 -15.86
CA GLY A 305 8.82 15.77 -16.69
C GLY A 305 8.24 14.67 -17.59
N PRO A 306 9.03 14.15 -18.55
CA PRO A 306 8.61 13.04 -19.39
C PRO A 306 8.50 11.78 -18.52
N GLY A 307 7.34 11.14 -18.50
CA GLY A 307 7.16 9.90 -17.76
C GLY A 307 8.13 8.83 -18.26
N THR A 308 8.93 8.28 -17.35
CA THR A 308 9.51 6.95 -17.56
C THR A 308 8.40 5.97 -17.26
N THR A 309 7.77 5.45 -18.32
CA THR A 309 6.56 4.65 -18.16
C THR A 309 6.83 3.24 -17.66
N THR A 310 8.08 2.80 -17.51
CA THR A 310 8.37 1.55 -16.81
C THR A 310 8.13 1.73 -15.30
N PRO A 311 7.44 0.79 -14.64
CA PRO A 311 7.22 0.82 -13.19
C PRO A 311 8.51 0.95 -12.41
N LYS A 312 8.45 1.70 -11.31
CA LYS A 312 9.58 1.97 -10.44
C LYS A 312 9.34 1.47 -9.02
N VAL A 313 10.44 1.22 -8.31
CA VAL A 313 10.50 1.22 -6.84
C VAL A 313 11.46 2.34 -6.44
N VAL A 314 10.99 3.26 -5.59
CA VAL A 314 11.73 4.46 -5.16
C VAL A 314 11.77 4.51 -3.65
N ARG A 315 12.93 4.87 -3.08
CA ARG A 315 13.20 4.80 -1.64
C ARG A 315 13.53 6.15 -1.03
N TRP A 316 13.03 6.41 0.18
CA TRP A 316 13.45 7.52 1.02
C TRP A 316 13.88 7.04 2.40
N ASN A 317 14.97 7.60 2.92
CA ASN A 317 15.43 7.32 4.27
C ASN A 317 14.50 7.98 5.31
N LEU A 318 14.26 7.28 6.41
CA LEU A 318 13.52 7.75 7.57
C LEU A 318 14.47 8.21 8.68
N ASP A 319 14.05 9.22 9.44
CA ASP A 319 14.68 9.61 10.70
C ASP A 319 13.99 8.86 11.84
N TYR A 320 14.77 8.16 12.67
CA TYR A 320 14.23 7.35 13.76
C TYR A 320 13.76 8.19 14.97
N THR A 321 14.16 9.46 15.06
CA THR A 321 13.89 10.31 16.22
C THR A 321 12.50 10.94 16.15
N ASP A 322 12.16 11.55 15.02
CA ASP A 322 10.86 12.19 14.78
C ASP A 322 9.91 11.31 13.95
N ARG A 323 10.41 10.17 13.46
CA ARG A 323 9.70 9.20 12.61
C ARG A 323 9.36 9.72 11.23
N GLN A 324 9.92 10.84 10.80
CA GLN A 324 9.67 11.50 9.51
C GLN A 324 10.69 11.09 8.45
N LEU A 325 10.55 11.63 7.23
CA LEU A 325 11.60 11.51 6.21
C LEU A 325 12.87 12.24 6.65
N ALA A 326 14.00 11.53 6.67
CA ALA A 326 15.33 12.11 6.95
C ALA A 326 15.81 13.01 5.79
N SER A 327 15.31 12.77 4.58
CA SER A 327 15.59 13.54 3.37
C SER A 327 14.34 13.56 2.50
N LEU A 328 14.05 14.72 1.90
CA LEU A 328 12.98 14.86 0.92
C LEU A 328 13.35 14.34 -0.48
N THR A 329 14.64 14.09 -0.71
CA THR A 329 15.15 13.48 -1.94
C THR A 329 15.33 11.98 -1.74
N ALA A 330 14.93 11.19 -2.73
CA ALA A 330 15.06 9.74 -2.72
C ALA A 330 16.54 9.32 -2.70
N THR A 331 16.82 8.16 -2.11
CA THR A 331 18.16 7.56 -2.00
C THR A 331 18.39 6.42 -2.97
N GLU A 332 17.32 5.86 -3.52
CA GLU A 332 17.35 4.81 -4.54
C GLU A 332 16.13 4.95 -5.44
N ALA A 333 16.32 4.66 -6.74
CA ALA A 333 15.24 4.51 -7.69
C ALA A 333 15.64 3.44 -8.73
N VAL A 334 14.82 2.40 -8.84
CA VAL A 334 15.05 1.27 -9.75
C VAL A 334 13.81 1.02 -10.61
N THR A 335 14.02 0.64 -11.86
CA THR A 335 12.94 0.21 -12.76
C THR A 335 12.71 -1.29 -12.63
N VAL A 336 11.47 -1.73 -12.78
CA VAL A 336 11.10 -3.15 -12.77
C VAL A 336 10.09 -3.44 -13.87
N SER A 337 10.35 -4.46 -14.68
CA SER A 337 9.43 -4.91 -15.74
C SER A 337 8.34 -5.79 -15.14
N GLN A 338 7.49 -5.19 -14.29
CA GLN A 338 6.40 -5.87 -13.62
C GLN A 338 5.13 -5.03 -13.69
N GLN A 339 4.10 -5.59 -14.31
CA GLN A 339 2.77 -4.99 -14.34
C GLN A 339 1.98 -5.32 -13.07
N LYS A 340 0.96 -4.50 -12.80
CA LYS A 340 -0.06 -4.71 -11.76
C LYS A 340 0.49 -4.90 -10.36
N ILE A 341 1.53 -4.13 -10.03
CA ILE A 341 2.08 -4.06 -8.68
C ILE A 341 1.05 -3.34 -7.80
N GLN A 342 0.62 -4.01 -6.75
CA GLN A 342 -0.37 -3.56 -5.76
C GLN A 342 0.18 -3.50 -4.33
N GLY A 343 1.42 -3.95 -4.13
CA GLY A 343 2.08 -3.93 -2.84
C GLY A 343 3.58 -3.97 -3.01
N VAL A 344 4.31 -3.31 -2.11
CA VAL A 344 5.77 -3.31 -2.12
C VAL A 344 6.30 -3.31 -0.70
N VAL A 345 7.31 -4.13 -0.44
CA VAL A 345 8.12 -4.02 0.78
C VAL A 345 9.56 -4.41 0.47
N SER A 346 10.52 -3.85 1.20
CA SER A 346 11.95 -4.07 0.92
C SER A 346 12.72 -4.56 2.12
N ARG A 347 13.79 -5.31 1.86
CA ARG A 347 14.80 -5.75 2.82
C ARG A 347 16.16 -5.48 2.20
N ASN A 348 16.77 -4.34 2.50
CA ASN A 348 17.93 -3.81 1.79
C ASN A 348 17.67 -3.76 0.27
N SER A 349 18.55 -4.32 -0.54
CA SER A 349 18.42 -4.35 -2.01
C SER A 349 17.42 -5.39 -2.52
N LYS A 350 16.75 -6.16 -1.66
CA LYS A 350 15.71 -7.12 -2.10
C LYS A 350 14.33 -6.48 -1.94
N HIS A 351 13.56 -6.45 -3.01
CA HIS A 351 12.20 -5.94 -3.04
C HIS A 351 11.22 -7.09 -3.23
N TYR A 352 10.10 -7.05 -2.51
CA TYR A 352 8.95 -7.93 -2.68
C TYR A 352 7.79 -7.14 -3.25
N LEU A 353 7.02 -7.76 -4.14
CA LEU A 353 5.91 -7.16 -4.85
C LEU A 353 4.66 -8.04 -4.71
N ALA A 354 3.54 -7.46 -4.28
CA ALA A 354 2.23 -8.08 -4.48
C ALA A 354 1.80 -7.75 -5.90
N VAL A 355 1.48 -8.76 -6.69
CA VAL A 355 1.00 -8.59 -8.07
C VAL A 355 -0.39 -9.17 -8.19
N SER A 356 -1.38 -8.29 -8.31
CA SER A 356 -2.78 -8.69 -8.47
C SER A 356 -3.10 -9.06 -9.92
N ALA A 357 -4.00 -10.03 -10.08
CA ALA A 357 -4.51 -10.48 -11.37
C ALA A 357 -6.03 -10.28 -11.51
N GLY A 358 -6.60 -9.35 -10.73
CA GLY A 358 -8.01 -8.99 -10.78
C GLY A 358 -8.94 -9.97 -10.04
N PRO A 359 -10.27 -9.92 -10.31
CA PRO A 359 -11.30 -10.53 -9.46
C PRO A 359 -11.45 -12.06 -9.57
N SER A 360 -10.78 -12.67 -10.54
CA SER A 360 -10.97 -14.08 -10.89
C SER A 360 -9.69 -14.92 -10.90
N THR A 361 -8.52 -14.27 -10.85
CA THR A 361 -7.23 -14.94 -10.99
C THR A 361 -6.38 -14.68 -9.75
N LYS A 362 -5.68 -15.72 -9.29
CA LYS A 362 -4.75 -15.63 -8.16
C LYS A 362 -3.69 -14.55 -8.39
N GLY A 363 -3.37 -13.80 -7.35
CA GLY A 363 -2.20 -12.93 -7.35
C GLY A 363 -0.91 -13.72 -7.16
N THR A 364 0.22 -13.04 -7.19
CA THR A 364 1.54 -13.65 -6.91
C THR A 364 2.39 -12.73 -6.06
N LEU A 365 3.09 -13.30 -5.09
CA LEU A 365 4.21 -12.64 -4.43
C LEU A 365 5.43 -12.81 -5.34
N ARG A 366 6.06 -11.69 -5.69
CA ARG A 366 7.26 -11.69 -6.53
C ARG A 366 8.40 -10.98 -5.84
N THR A 367 9.62 -11.24 -6.28
CA THR A 367 10.79 -10.55 -5.75
C THR A 367 11.83 -10.27 -6.82
N PHE A 368 12.59 -9.19 -6.65
CA PHE A 368 13.75 -8.84 -7.45
C PHE A 368 14.79 -8.12 -6.58
N ALA A 369 16.04 -8.06 -7.03
CA ALA A 369 17.08 -7.26 -6.38
C ALA A 369 17.30 -5.93 -7.11
N SER A 370 17.74 -4.90 -6.41
CA SER A 370 18.19 -3.64 -7.01
C SER A 370 19.24 -3.92 -8.09
N GLY A 371 18.96 -3.46 -9.32
CA GLY A 371 19.79 -3.73 -10.50
C GLY A 371 19.25 -4.86 -11.38
N ASP A 372 18.35 -5.72 -10.90
CA ASP A 372 17.62 -6.67 -11.73
C ASP A 372 16.39 -6.01 -12.36
N SER A 373 16.09 -6.35 -13.61
CA SER A 373 14.91 -5.80 -14.33
C SER A 373 13.66 -6.66 -14.20
N THR A 374 13.78 -7.90 -13.73
CA THR A 374 12.72 -8.90 -13.80
C THR A 374 12.49 -9.51 -12.42
N ALA A 375 11.24 -9.49 -11.97
CA ALA A 375 10.85 -10.15 -10.73
C ALA A 375 10.59 -11.65 -10.95
N SER A 376 11.07 -12.50 -10.05
CA SER A 376 10.76 -13.93 -9.99
C SER A 376 9.58 -14.19 -9.05
N THR A 377 8.89 -15.32 -9.23
CA THR A 377 7.76 -15.70 -8.35
C THR A 377 8.29 -16.32 -7.07
N VAL A 378 7.70 -15.95 -5.93
CA VAL A 378 7.95 -16.57 -4.62
C VAL A 378 6.86 -17.61 -4.35
N CYS A 379 5.59 -17.18 -4.33
CA CYS A 379 4.43 -18.05 -4.12
C CYS A 379 3.16 -17.40 -4.70
N ASP A 380 2.09 -18.19 -4.80
CA ASP A 380 0.76 -17.67 -5.12
C ASP A 380 0.12 -16.93 -3.93
N LEU A 381 -0.59 -15.85 -4.24
CA LEU A 381 -1.39 -15.07 -3.30
C LEU A 381 -2.90 -15.26 -3.59
N ALA A 382 -3.73 -14.70 -2.72
CA ALA A 382 -5.17 -14.64 -2.89
C ALA A 382 -5.54 -13.83 -4.13
N ILE A 383 -6.76 -14.05 -4.60
CA ILE A 383 -7.38 -13.24 -5.65
C ILE A 383 -7.55 -11.80 -5.12
N GLY A 384 -7.10 -10.82 -5.90
CA GLY A 384 -7.14 -9.41 -5.50
C GLY A 384 -6.20 -9.08 -4.36
N CYS A 385 -4.98 -9.63 -4.35
CA CYS A 385 -4.00 -9.31 -3.31
C CYS A 385 -3.55 -7.85 -3.39
N GLU A 386 -3.50 -7.20 -2.23
CA GLU A 386 -3.15 -5.80 -2.06
C GLU A 386 -2.15 -5.62 -0.92
N ASP A 387 -1.26 -4.64 -1.09
CA ASP A 387 -0.24 -4.15 -0.16
C ASP A 387 0.69 -5.21 0.46
N LEU A 388 1.77 -4.79 1.13
CA LEU A 388 2.67 -5.71 1.83
C LEU A 388 3.25 -5.09 3.11
N SER A 389 3.34 -5.90 4.17
CA SER A 389 4.06 -5.56 5.40
C SER A 389 5.00 -6.69 5.81
N TYR A 390 6.28 -6.37 5.96
CA TYR A 390 7.30 -7.38 6.22
C TYR A 390 7.50 -7.59 7.71
N HIS A 391 7.44 -8.84 8.13
CA HIS A 391 7.68 -9.20 9.51
C HIS A 391 8.89 -10.12 9.64
N SER A 392 9.95 -9.59 10.25
CA SER A 392 11.18 -10.35 10.52
C SER A 392 10.96 -11.38 11.61
N SER A 393 11.55 -12.58 11.48
CA SER A 393 11.60 -13.58 12.56
C SER A 393 12.30 -13.06 13.83
N GLY A 394 13.07 -11.97 13.74
CA GLY A 394 13.65 -11.29 14.89
C GLY A 394 12.69 -10.41 15.70
N ALA A 395 11.46 -10.15 15.21
CA ALA A 395 10.45 -9.36 15.92
C ALA A 395 9.80 -10.21 17.02
N SER A 396 10.51 -10.35 18.15
CA SER A 396 10.24 -11.32 19.20
C SER A 396 8.86 -11.23 19.87
N GLY A 397 8.15 -10.10 19.75
CA GLY A 397 6.79 -9.93 20.25
C GLY A 397 5.77 -10.84 19.56
N TRP A 398 6.03 -11.23 18.31
CA TRP A 398 5.22 -12.20 17.59
C TRP A 398 6.08 -13.46 17.39
N ALA A 399 5.59 -14.60 17.87
CA ALA A 399 6.35 -15.84 17.89
C ALA A 399 6.39 -16.52 16.51
N TYR A 400 6.95 -15.85 15.50
CA TYR A 400 7.23 -16.46 14.20
C TYR A 400 8.62 -17.11 14.20
N SER A 401 8.69 -18.38 13.81
CA SER A 401 9.96 -19.08 13.59
C SER A 401 10.69 -18.60 12.34
N GLU A 402 9.95 -18.05 11.38
CA GLU A 402 10.43 -17.60 10.07
C GLU A 402 9.88 -16.21 9.75
N SER A 403 10.51 -15.51 8.82
CA SER A 403 9.98 -14.18 8.43
C SER A 403 8.76 -14.36 7.53
N VAL A 404 7.72 -13.56 7.76
CA VAL A 404 6.48 -13.60 7.00
C VAL A 404 6.20 -12.25 6.35
N ILE A 405 5.38 -12.23 5.31
CA ILE A 405 4.88 -11.01 4.68
C ILE A 405 3.36 -11.02 4.77
N TRP A 406 2.82 -10.01 5.45
CA TRP A 406 1.39 -9.75 5.53
C TRP A 406 0.89 -9.08 4.26
N ASN A 407 -0.30 -9.44 3.80
CA ASN A 407 -1.01 -8.78 2.72
C ASN A 407 -2.53 -8.82 2.98
N ALA A 408 -3.29 -8.03 2.21
CA ALA A 408 -4.75 -8.04 2.23
C ALA A 408 -5.33 -8.52 0.89
N SER A 409 -6.65 -8.75 0.82
CA SER A 409 -7.35 -8.95 -0.46
C SER A 409 -8.69 -8.22 -0.56
N GLU A 410 -9.03 -7.74 -1.75
CA GLU A 410 -10.02 -6.66 -1.94
C GLU A 410 -11.46 -7.10 -2.29
N TYR A 411 -11.62 -8.19 -3.03
CA TYR A 411 -12.92 -8.52 -3.64
C TYR A 411 -13.92 -9.08 -2.65
N VAL A 412 -15.19 -8.71 -2.82
CA VAL A 412 -16.35 -9.18 -2.04
C VAL A 412 -16.33 -10.71 -1.89
N GLY A 413 -16.52 -11.18 -0.65
CA GLY A 413 -16.48 -12.60 -0.29
C GLY A 413 -15.10 -13.27 -0.37
N LYS A 414 -14.05 -12.53 -0.74
CA LYS A 414 -12.66 -12.99 -0.83
C LYS A 414 -11.72 -12.04 -0.08
N ARG A 415 -12.20 -11.40 1.00
CA ARG A 415 -11.43 -10.40 1.74
C ARG A 415 -10.73 -11.01 2.93
N TYR A 416 -9.42 -11.16 2.83
CA TYR A 416 -8.60 -11.77 3.86
C TYR A 416 -7.49 -10.81 4.24
N VAL A 417 -7.02 -10.92 5.48
CA VAL A 417 -5.73 -10.38 5.89
C VAL A 417 -4.92 -11.55 6.39
N TYR A 418 -3.80 -11.80 5.74
CA TYR A 418 -3.04 -13.02 5.96
C TYR A 418 -1.55 -12.81 5.72
N ALA A 419 -0.77 -13.75 6.22
CA ALA A 419 0.68 -13.76 6.08
C ALA A 419 1.13 -15.00 5.34
N VAL A 420 2.14 -14.84 4.47
CA VAL A 420 2.85 -15.93 3.81
C VAL A 420 4.32 -15.96 4.23
N HIS A 421 4.95 -17.13 4.20
CA HIS A 421 6.39 -17.26 4.45
C HIS A 421 7.17 -16.49 3.38
N ALA A 422 8.09 -15.62 3.82
CA ALA A 422 8.79 -14.69 2.93
C ALA A 422 9.74 -15.39 1.93
N ASP A 423 10.11 -16.64 2.19
CA ASP A 423 10.92 -17.49 1.31
C ASP A 423 10.08 -18.44 0.44
N GLY A 424 8.75 -18.46 0.63
CA GLY A 424 7.82 -19.30 -0.14
C GLY A 424 7.70 -20.75 0.35
N SER A 425 8.17 -21.05 1.57
CA SER A 425 8.12 -22.40 2.16
C SER A 425 6.74 -22.87 2.61
#